data_AF-T0R9I8-F1
#
_entry.id   AF-T0R9I8-F1
#
_cell.length_a   1.000
_cell.length_b   1.000
_cell.length_c   1.000
_cell.angle_alpha   90.00
_cell.angle_beta   90.00
_cell.angle_gamma   90.00
#
_symmetry.space_group_name_H-M   'P 1'
#
loop_
_entity.id
_entity.type
_entity.pdbx_description
1 polymer ?
#
loop_
_entity_poly.entity_id
_entity_poly.type
_entity_poly.pdbx_seq_one_letter_code
_entity_poly.pdbx_strand_id
1 'polypeptide(L)'
;MAIAARRPPVWAAATACFVLASTFLALTYESSVVVHAPAAYLHSAPRSGSVHILFSTSCDQGHRRLLSSTFQHSATRVHHRGPMTEIISGCSPAQETAIKHEPVLYYDYHRHFAPSFSPHPVPNVTDDYSPYNKPFGLRHYFQHARSPASLRGDLPFALFDADFVLLAPLHVNTGADLSAHYVGQRTGPVYDTVRDGVAIAHDWGNYMGAAWFRDALHGTQAEFCAGLPCASVSEADGLEFYGRAGPPYIMTKSDGERFVNDYCDFVVRARKKFPDQWMVEMYAYSLAAGNHGIKHTIVNHLGGNWPGGEPLEAWDFAPASIANPCDDGDVVLPPTAPTALHYCQRFGLLEDQDKGFHFYKYSMPKDLMECNAMLLALPPPSQWSDVNRTYSDEGKRRVKRHEVWAACSLAKIMNEALVHAKAKGCLHGFNAYQGLPLNESPARDSAYPRKATPTKN
;
A
#
# COMPACT_ATOMS: atom_id res chain seq x y z
N MET A 1 69.77 17.13 -18.41
CA MET A 1 68.68 18.11 -18.24
C MET A 1 67.74 17.58 -17.16
N ALA A 2 67.88 18.08 -15.92
CA ALA A 2 67.01 17.70 -14.80
C ALA A 2 65.99 18.80 -14.55
N ILE A 3 64.70 18.47 -14.71
CA ILE A 3 63.59 19.39 -14.45
C ILE A 3 63.24 19.28 -12.96
N ALA A 4 63.50 20.34 -12.21
CA ALA A 4 63.14 20.44 -10.81
C ALA A 4 61.61 20.62 -10.65
N ALA A 5 60.94 19.64 -10.02
CA ALA A 5 59.54 19.72 -9.68
C ALA A 5 59.33 20.76 -8.56
N ARG A 6 58.65 21.87 -8.89
CA ARG A 6 58.26 22.89 -7.91
C ARG A 6 57.09 22.35 -7.08
N ARG A 7 57.27 22.33 -5.75
CA ARG A 7 56.20 22.04 -4.80
C ARG A 7 55.13 23.14 -4.88
N PRO A 8 53.83 22.79 -4.88
CA PRO A 8 52.78 23.79 -4.87
C PRO A 8 52.87 24.62 -3.59
N PRO A 9 52.55 25.91 -3.65
CA PRO A 9 52.68 26.79 -2.52
C PRO A 9 51.61 26.45 -1.47
N VAL A 10 51.97 26.62 -0.19
CA VAL A 10 51.21 26.18 0.99
C VAL A 10 49.76 26.68 1.02
N TRP A 11 49.46 27.81 0.38
CA TRP A 11 48.11 28.35 0.27
C TRP A 11 47.18 27.49 -0.60
N ALA A 12 47.68 26.78 -1.61
CA ALA A 12 46.85 25.91 -2.46
C ALA A 12 46.31 24.69 -1.68
N ALA A 13 47.09 24.16 -0.73
CA ALA A 13 46.65 23.07 0.14
C ALA A 13 45.61 23.54 1.17
N ALA A 14 45.76 24.78 1.67
CA ALA A 14 44.81 25.38 2.60
C ALA A 14 43.45 25.63 1.94
N THR A 15 43.42 26.14 0.70
CA THR A 15 42.18 26.36 -0.05
C THR A 15 41.46 25.05 -0.37
N ALA A 16 42.20 24.00 -0.74
CA ALA A 16 41.61 22.68 -0.98
C ALA A 16 41.00 22.07 0.30
N CYS A 17 41.67 22.21 1.45
CA CYS A 17 41.12 21.76 2.73
C CYS A 17 39.88 22.55 3.15
N PHE A 18 39.85 23.87 2.90
CA PHE A 18 38.71 24.71 3.25
C PHE A 18 37.48 24.38 2.40
N VAL A 19 37.66 24.15 1.09
CA VAL A 19 36.57 23.75 0.17
C VAL A 19 36.03 22.36 0.54
N LEU A 20 36.89 21.40 0.88
CA LEU A 20 36.49 20.07 1.34
C LEU A 20 35.75 20.11 2.69
N ALA A 21 36.21 20.91 3.65
CA ALA A 21 35.54 21.06 4.94
C ALA A 21 34.17 21.75 4.79
N SER A 22 34.07 22.76 3.91
CA SER A 22 32.83 23.49 3.66
C SER A 22 31.78 22.62 2.96
N THR A 23 32.20 21.80 2.00
CA THR A 23 31.30 20.85 1.31
C THR A 23 30.87 19.72 2.23
N PHE A 24 31.75 19.23 3.11
CA PHE A 24 31.39 18.22 4.12
C PHE A 24 30.41 18.79 5.16
N LEU A 25 30.59 20.04 5.59
CA LEU A 25 29.66 20.75 6.49
C LEU A 25 28.32 21.05 5.82
N ALA A 26 28.30 21.39 4.52
CA ALA A 26 27.05 21.59 3.77
C ALA A 26 26.28 20.27 3.57
N LEU A 27 26.97 19.17 3.21
CA LEU A 27 26.35 17.85 3.07
C LEU A 27 25.83 17.29 4.40
N THR A 28 26.55 17.54 5.50
CA THR A 28 26.09 17.13 6.84
C THR A 28 24.97 18.03 7.36
N TYR A 29 24.94 19.32 7.00
CA TYR A 29 23.87 20.25 7.35
C TYR A 29 22.57 19.94 6.60
N GLU A 30 22.60 19.68 5.29
CA GLU A 30 21.40 19.26 4.53
C GLU A 30 20.89 17.90 5.01
N SER A 31 21.78 16.98 5.40
CA SER A 31 21.38 15.71 6.03
C SER A 31 20.76 15.89 7.43
N SER A 32 21.12 16.95 8.15
CA SER A 32 20.63 17.23 9.51
C SER A 32 19.33 18.02 9.53
N VAL A 33 19.09 18.90 8.55
CA VAL A 33 17.88 19.73 8.46
C VAL A 33 16.65 18.92 8.02
N VAL A 34 16.83 17.75 7.39
CA VAL A 34 15.71 16.89 6.98
C VAL A 34 15.22 15.94 8.09
N VAL A 35 15.90 15.81 9.24
CA VAL A 35 15.60 14.71 10.20
C VAL A 35 15.27 15.14 11.63
N HIS A 36 15.21 16.41 11.99
CA HIS A 36 14.79 16.82 13.34
C HIS A 36 13.56 17.72 13.32
N ALA A 37 12.40 17.14 12.99
CA ALA A 37 11.17 17.63 13.59
C ALA A 37 11.32 17.46 15.12
N PRO A 38 11.24 18.52 15.94
CA PRO A 38 11.43 18.41 17.37
C PRO A 38 10.43 17.39 17.96
N ALA A 39 10.94 16.45 18.75
CA ALA A 39 10.18 15.37 19.38
C ALA A 39 8.94 15.85 20.16
N ALA A 40 8.87 17.13 20.52
CA ALA A 40 7.76 17.78 21.17
C ALA A 40 6.45 17.84 20.35
N TYR A 41 6.47 17.60 19.03
CA TYR A 41 5.26 17.53 18.19
C TYR A 41 4.73 16.11 17.95
N LEU A 42 5.40 15.07 18.45
CA LEU A 42 5.08 13.66 18.14
C LEU A 42 4.14 12.99 19.15
N HIS A 43 3.63 13.72 20.14
CA HIS A 43 2.72 13.20 21.19
C HIS A 43 1.42 14.00 21.33
N SER A 44 1.08 14.87 20.37
CA SER A 44 -0.24 15.50 20.38
C SER A 44 -1.32 14.43 20.16
N ALA A 45 -2.40 14.48 20.95
CA ALA A 45 -3.59 13.67 20.72
C ALA A 45 -4.01 13.72 19.24
N PRO A 46 -4.60 12.63 18.68
CA PRO A 46 -5.04 12.61 17.29
C PRO A 46 -5.87 13.87 17.00
N ARG A 47 -5.48 14.65 15.99
CA ARG A 47 -6.26 15.83 15.57
C ARG A 47 -7.63 15.36 15.10
N SER A 48 -8.65 16.23 15.22
CA SER A 48 -9.96 15.96 14.63
C SER A 48 -9.80 15.46 13.19
N GLY A 49 -10.41 14.32 12.89
CA GLY A 49 -10.34 13.67 11.58
C GLY A 49 -9.09 12.83 11.29
N SER A 50 -8.27 12.52 12.29
CA SER A 50 -7.20 11.52 12.16
C SER A 50 -7.79 10.11 12.02
N VAL A 51 -7.09 9.23 11.30
CA VAL A 51 -7.50 7.84 11.07
C VAL A 51 -6.35 6.90 11.46
N HIS A 52 -6.62 5.85 12.23
CA HIS A 52 -5.62 4.81 12.52
C HIS A 52 -5.57 3.82 11.36
N ILE A 53 -4.43 3.70 10.70
CA ILE A 53 -4.24 2.71 9.63
C ILE A 53 -3.97 1.33 10.23
N LEU A 54 -4.79 0.35 9.88
CA LEU A 54 -4.58 -1.06 10.19
C LEU A 54 -4.31 -1.80 8.88
N PHE A 55 -3.34 -2.70 8.87
CA PHE A 55 -3.13 -3.60 7.73
C PHE A 55 -2.64 -4.95 8.20
N SER A 56 -3.03 -6.01 7.51
CA SER A 56 -2.68 -7.39 7.86
C SER A 56 -1.56 -7.92 6.97
N THR A 57 -0.65 -8.67 7.57
CA THR A 57 0.37 -9.46 6.90
C THR A 57 0.52 -10.82 7.60
N SER A 58 1.41 -11.67 7.09
CA SER A 58 1.78 -12.90 7.76
C SER A 58 3.29 -13.12 7.79
N CYS A 59 3.76 -13.92 8.74
CA CYS A 59 5.18 -14.23 8.91
C CYS A 59 5.79 -15.04 7.75
N ASP A 60 4.94 -15.76 7.00
CA ASP A 60 5.29 -16.53 5.81
C ASP A 60 5.05 -15.78 4.49
N GLN A 61 4.51 -14.55 4.54
CA GLN A 61 4.34 -13.71 3.36
C GLN A 61 5.72 -13.27 2.82
N GLY A 62 6.08 -13.76 1.63
CA GLY A 62 7.44 -13.62 1.07
C GLY A 62 7.99 -12.20 1.02
N HIS A 63 7.15 -11.19 0.75
CA HIS A 63 7.55 -9.77 0.65
C HIS A 63 7.09 -8.92 1.84
N ARG A 64 6.68 -9.53 2.97
CA ARG A 64 6.11 -8.82 4.13
C ARG A 64 6.87 -7.56 4.51
N ARG A 65 8.18 -7.69 4.74
CA ARG A 65 9.04 -6.59 5.20
C ARG A 65 9.13 -5.46 4.16
N LEU A 66 9.18 -5.79 2.88
CA LEU A 66 9.22 -4.82 1.79
C LEU A 66 7.91 -4.03 1.71
N LEU A 67 6.78 -4.73 1.71
CA LEU A 67 5.45 -4.13 1.66
C LEU A 67 5.21 -3.22 2.87
N SER A 68 5.45 -3.72 4.08
CA SER A 68 5.32 -2.94 5.32
C SER A 68 6.23 -1.71 5.35
N SER A 69 7.50 -1.86 4.96
CA SER A 69 8.44 -0.71 4.92
C SER A 69 8.02 0.33 3.89
N THR A 70 7.56 -0.11 2.72
CA THR A 70 7.08 0.80 1.65
C THR A 70 5.84 1.56 2.10
N PHE A 71 4.90 0.89 2.76
CA PHE A 71 3.68 1.53 3.24
C PHE A 71 3.98 2.55 4.37
N GLN A 72 4.81 2.18 5.35
CA GLN A 72 5.29 3.09 6.41
C GLN A 72 6.02 4.32 5.84
N HIS A 73 6.90 4.11 4.85
CA HIS A 73 7.63 5.19 4.20
C HIS A 73 6.67 6.15 3.47
N SER A 74 5.72 5.62 2.71
CA SER A 74 4.73 6.44 2.02
C SER A 74 3.88 7.27 2.99
N ALA A 75 3.48 6.71 4.13
CA ALA A 75 2.76 7.42 5.18
C ALA A 75 3.59 8.55 5.80
N THR A 76 4.90 8.34 5.95
CA THR A 76 5.84 9.37 6.42
C THR A 76 5.97 10.50 5.42
N ARG A 77 6.13 10.17 4.13
CA ARG A 77 6.26 11.11 3.00
C ARG A 77 5.07 12.06 2.89
N VAL A 78 3.85 11.54 3.08
CA VAL A 78 2.61 12.35 2.99
C VAL A 78 2.25 13.03 4.31
N HIS A 79 3.10 12.90 5.33
CA HIS A 79 2.86 13.45 6.68
C HIS A 79 1.53 12.98 7.30
N HIS A 80 1.15 11.73 7.06
CA HIS A 80 0.00 11.13 7.76
C HIS A 80 0.20 11.24 9.27
N ARG A 81 -0.87 11.53 10.03
CA ARG A 81 -0.80 11.85 11.47
C ARG A 81 -1.43 10.80 12.40
N GLY A 82 -2.14 9.81 11.84
CA GLY A 82 -2.77 8.77 12.65
C GLY A 82 -1.80 7.60 12.91
N PRO A 83 -2.02 6.81 13.96
CA PRO A 83 -1.18 5.65 14.21
C PRO A 83 -1.27 4.63 13.07
N MET A 84 -0.24 3.80 12.92
CA MET A 84 -0.24 2.66 12.01
C MET A 84 -0.01 1.36 12.79
N THR A 85 -0.84 0.35 12.61
CA THR A 85 -0.59 -0.99 13.18
C THR A 85 -0.55 -2.05 12.09
N GLU A 86 0.57 -2.76 12.00
CA GLU A 86 0.67 -4.01 11.23
C GLU A 86 0.22 -5.18 12.11
N ILE A 87 -0.81 -5.90 11.67
CA ILE A 87 -1.29 -7.15 12.26
C ILE A 87 -0.55 -8.30 11.57
N ILE A 88 0.33 -8.98 12.29
CA ILE A 88 1.22 -10.01 11.73
C ILE A 88 0.81 -11.37 12.26
N SER A 89 0.26 -12.21 11.39
CA SER A 89 -0.23 -13.54 11.75
C SER A 89 0.83 -14.63 11.57
N GLY A 90 0.82 -15.62 12.45
CA GLY A 90 1.54 -16.89 12.25
C GLY A 90 3.04 -16.87 12.52
N CYS A 91 3.51 -16.00 13.40
CA CYS A 91 4.93 -15.93 13.76
C CYS A 91 5.31 -16.93 14.86
N SER A 92 6.47 -17.56 14.71
CA SER A 92 7.17 -18.20 15.83
C SER A 92 7.78 -17.17 16.78
N PRO A 93 8.08 -17.50 18.04
CA PRO A 93 8.72 -16.57 18.98
C PRO A 93 10.06 -15.99 18.46
N ALA A 94 10.81 -16.78 17.69
CA ALA A 94 12.06 -16.32 17.07
C ALA A 94 11.79 -15.30 15.96
N GLN A 95 10.78 -15.54 15.11
CA GLN A 95 10.37 -14.58 14.07
C GLN A 95 9.81 -13.30 14.68
N GLU A 96 8.98 -13.39 15.72
CA GLU A 96 8.51 -12.19 16.42
C GLU A 96 9.66 -11.35 16.96
N THR A 97 10.66 -12.02 17.56
CA THR A 97 11.85 -11.35 18.09
C THR A 97 12.61 -10.67 16.96
N ALA A 98 12.85 -11.35 15.84
CA ALA A 98 13.52 -10.76 14.69
C ALA A 98 12.75 -9.55 14.12
N ILE A 99 11.42 -9.69 13.95
CA ILE A 99 10.55 -8.64 13.42
C ILE A 99 10.52 -7.44 14.37
N LYS A 100 10.48 -7.63 15.69
CA LYS A 100 10.52 -6.54 16.68
C LYS A 100 11.77 -5.66 16.53
N HIS A 101 12.89 -6.22 16.05
CA HIS A 101 14.14 -5.49 15.82
C HIS A 101 14.24 -4.88 14.41
N GLU A 102 13.27 -5.11 13.53
CA GLU A 102 13.31 -4.47 12.21
C GLU A 102 13.14 -2.95 12.32
N PRO A 103 13.83 -2.19 11.46
CA PRO A 103 13.68 -0.74 11.39
C PRO A 103 12.23 -0.31 11.21
N VAL A 104 11.85 0.71 11.97
CA VAL A 104 10.55 1.39 11.83
C VAL A 104 10.76 2.67 11.04
N LEU A 105 9.93 2.88 10.02
CA LEU A 105 10.02 4.03 9.12
C LEU A 105 8.98 5.10 9.43
N TYR A 106 7.88 4.75 10.08
CA TYR A 106 6.81 5.67 10.47
C TYR A 106 6.84 5.97 11.98
N TYR A 107 6.53 7.19 12.38
CA TYR A 107 6.80 7.66 13.74
C TYR A 107 5.91 7.04 14.84
N ASP A 108 4.64 6.74 14.54
CA ASP A 108 3.68 6.11 15.47
C ASP A 108 3.22 4.79 14.87
N TYR A 109 4.19 3.88 14.70
CA TYR A 109 3.99 2.57 14.10
C TYR A 109 4.09 1.47 15.16
N HIS A 110 3.18 0.51 15.05
CA HIS A 110 3.03 -0.59 15.99
C HIS A 110 2.91 -1.92 15.24
N ARG A 111 3.25 -2.99 15.97
CA ARG A 111 3.14 -4.37 15.51
C ARG A 111 2.26 -5.13 16.48
N HIS A 112 1.23 -5.78 15.95
CA HIS A 112 0.37 -6.68 16.71
C HIS A 112 0.56 -8.10 16.19
N PHE A 113 1.10 -9.00 17.01
CA PHE A 113 1.27 -10.39 16.62
C PHE A 113 0.00 -11.19 16.92
N ALA A 114 -0.42 -12.00 15.96
CA ALA A 114 -1.57 -12.88 16.07
C ALA A 114 -1.18 -14.32 15.72
N PRO A 115 -1.96 -15.32 16.18
CA PRO A 115 -1.82 -16.70 15.71
C PRO A 115 -1.96 -16.79 14.18
N SER A 116 -1.50 -17.89 13.59
CA SER A 116 -1.88 -18.19 12.20
C SER A 116 -3.34 -18.62 12.17
N PHE A 117 -4.09 -18.14 11.20
CA PHE A 117 -5.46 -18.56 10.94
C PHE A 117 -5.58 -19.32 9.60
N SER A 118 -4.46 -19.65 8.96
CA SER A 118 -4.39 -20.63 7.87
C SER A 118 -3.39 -21.73 8.22
N PRO A 119 -3.71 -23.03 8.07
CA PRO A 119 -4.98 -23.57 7.53
C PRO A 119 -6.12 -23.72 8.56
N HIS A 120 -5.90 -23.32 9.82
CA HIS A 120 -6.82 -23.63 10.93
C HIS A 120 -7.38 -22.35 11.59
N PRO A 121 -8.32 -21.63 10.95
CA PRO A 121 -8.91 -20.43 11.55
C PRO A 121 -9.80 -20.74 12.76
N VAL A 122 -10.45 -21.90 12.76
CA VAL A 122 -11.34 -22.43 13.82
C VAL A 122 -11.25 -23.96 13.86
N PRO A 123 -11.71 -24.62 14.95
CA PRO A 123 -11.77 -26.08 15.00
C PRO A 123 -12.53 -26.66 13.79
N ASN A 124 -12.02 -27.75 13.23
CA ASN A 124 -12.58 -28.48 12.08
C ASN A 124 -12.49 -27.79 10.71
N VAL A 125 -11.84 -26.63 10.60
CA VAL A 125 -11.45 -26.04 9.32
C VAL A 125 -9.96 -26.31 9.11
N THR A 126 -9.61 -26.94 8.00
CA THR A 126 -8.25 -27.42 7.73
C THR A 126 -7.74 -27.08 6.33
N ASP A 127 -8.43 -26.18 5.61
CA ASP A 127 -8.03 -25.76 4.28
C ASP A 127 -6.98 -24.66 4.35
N ASP A 128 -6.00 -24.70 3.45
CA ASP A 128 -5.01 -23.64 3.36
C ASP A 128 -5.57 -22.47 2.55
N TYR A 129 -5.97 -21.43 3.26
CA TYR A 129 -6.53 -20.20 2.71
C TYR A 129 -5.98 -19.01 3.51
N SER A 130 -4.81 -18.53 3.08
CA SER A 130 -4.12 -17.41 3.73
C SER A 130 -4.97 -16.14 3.94
N PRO A 131 -6.00 -15.80 3.13
CA PRO A 131 -6.86 -14.66 3.41
C PRO A 131 -7.65 -14.76 4.72
N TYR A 132 -7.79 -15.93 5.36
CA TYR A 132 -8.33 -16.01 6.73
C TYR A 132 -7.58 -15.11 7.72
N ASN A 133 -6.29 -14.86 7.50
CA ASN A 133 -5.49 -14.03 8.40
C ASN A 133 -6.01 -12.59 8.54
N LYS A 134 -6.69 -12.03 7.53
CA LYS A 134 -7.22 -10.65 7.57
C LYS A 134 -8.39 -10.48 8.55
N PRO A 135 -9.54 -11.19 8.41
CA PRO A 135 -10.64 -11.09 9.35
C PRO A 135 -10.27 -11.59 10.75
N PHE A 136 -9.60 -12.73 10.86
CA PHE A 136 -9.26 -13.31 12.16
C PHE A 136 -8.13 -12.55 12.88
N GLY A 137 -7.16 -12.03 12.14
CA GLY A 137 -6.13 -11.14 12.68
C GLY A 137 -6.73 -9.83 13.19
N LEU A 138 -7.69 -9.25 12.45
CA LEU A 138 -8.43 -8.07 12.89
C LEU A 138 -9.26 -8.34 14.16
N ARG A 139 -9.94 -9.50 14.23
CA ARG A 139 -10.64 -9.94 15.45
C ARG A 139 -9.70 -10.05 16.64
N HIS A 140 -8.56 -10.72 16.44
CA HIS A 140 -7.54 -10.87 17.48
C HIS A 140 -6.97 -9.51 17.92
N TYR A 141 -6.81 -8.56 16.98
CA TYR A 141 -6.43 -7.19 17.29
C TYR A 141 -7.45 -6.50 18.20
N PHE A 142 -8.73 -6.49 17.87
CA PHE A 142 -9.75 -5.87 18.73
C PHE A 142 -9.79 -6.48 20.14
N GLN A 143 -9.58 -7.79 20.25
CA GLN A 143 -9.66 -8.52 21.53
C GLN A 143 -8.41 -8.39 22.40
N HIS A 144 -7.23 -8.25 21.79
CA HIS A 144 -5.96 -8.42 22.50
C HIS A 144 -4.96 -7.28 22.34
N ALA A 145 -5.16 -6.36 21.40
CA ALA A 145 -4.27 -5.22 21.26
C ALA A 145 -4.31 -4.37 22.53
N ARG A 146 -3.14 -3.95 22.99
CA ARG A 146 -2.98 -3.09 24.16
C ARG A 146 -2.35 -1.77 23.74
N SER A 147 -2.50 -0.75 24.57
CA SER A 147 -1.81 0.53 24.38
C SER A 147 -0.29 0.30 24.28
N PRO A 148 0.42 0.99 23.37
CA PRO A 148 -0.08 2.04 22.46
C PRO A 148 -0.69 1.51 21.15
N ALA A 149 -0.57 0.21 20.85
CA ALA A 149 -0.98 -0.39 19.59
C ALA A 149 -2.49 -0.43 19.34
N SER A 150 -3.30 -0.50 20.41
CA SER A 150 -4.76 -0.54 20.35
C SER A 150 -5.38 0.79 19.90
N LEU A 151 -6.52 0.72 19.19
CA LEU A 151 -7.32 1.89 18.83
C LEU A 151 -7.70 2.71 20.07
N ARG A 152 -7.43 4.02 20.01
CA ARG A 152 -7.70 4.98 21.08
C ARG A 152 -9.16 5.46 20.99
N GLY A 153 -9.93 5.32 22.07
CA GLY A 153 -11.33 5.76 22.09
C GLY A 153 -12.13 5.12 20.95
N ASP A 154 -12.92 5.94 20.26
CA ASP A 154 -13.65 5.57 19.04
C ASP A 154 -13.05 6.23 17.79
N LEU A 155 -11.71 6.36 17.76
CA LEU A 155 -10.99 6.87 16.59
C LEU A 155 -11.31 5.99 15.37
N PRO A 156 -11.73 6.56 14.22
CA PRO A 156 -11.90 5.80 13.00
C PRO A 156 -10.61 5.09 12.60
N PHE A 157 -10.75 3.88 12.08
CA PHE A 157 -9.63 3.14 11.51
C PHE A 157 -9.85 2.91 10.02
N ALA A 158 -8.76 2.76 9.28
CA ALA A 158 -8.76 2.34 7.89
C ALA A 158 -8.06 1.00 7.75
N LEU A 159 -8.79 -0.03 7.31
CA LEU A 159 -8.23 -1.35 7.02
C LEU A 159 -7.71 -1.37 5.57
N PHE A 160 -6.40 -1.44 5.43
CA PHE A 160 -5.67 -1.55 4.16
C PHE A 160 -5.12 -2.97 3.95
N ASP A 161 -4.83 -3.30 2.69
CA ASP A 161 -3.86 -4.34 2.37
C ASP A 161 -2.43 -3.78 2.45
N ALA A 162 -1.43 -4.63 2.60
CA ALA A 162 -0.03 -4.19 2.77
C ALA A 162 0.61 -3.65 1.49
N ASP A 163 0.00 -3.88 0.32
CA ASP A 163 0.46 -3.45 -1.00
C ASP A 163 -0.17 -2.12 -1.45
N PHE A 164 -0.28 -1.19 -0.51
CA PHE A 164 -0.68 0.19 -0.76
C PHE A 164 0.49 1.16 -0.58
N VAL A 165 0.47 2.26 -1.33
CA VAL A 165 1.26 3.46 -1.03
C VAL A 165 0.32 4.65 -0.85
N LEU A 166 0.56 5.48 0.16
CA LEU A 166 -0.13 6.76 0.30
C LEU A 166 0.53 7.83 -0.58
N LEU A 167 -0.30 8.64 -1.23
CA LEU A 167 0.09 9.83 -1.98
C LEU A 167 -0.44 11.13 -1.33
N ALA A 168 -1.45 11.00 -0.46
CA ALA A 168 -1.96 12.05 0.40
C ALA A 168 -2.24 11.49 1.81
N PRO A 169 -2.25 12.33 2.86
CA PRO A 169 -2.61 11.87 4.19
C PRO A 169 -4.10 11.52 4.26
N LEU A 170 -4.42 10.39 4.91
CA LEU A 170 -5.81 9.97 5.09
C LEU A 170 -6.48 10.72 6.25
N HIS A 171 -7.64 11.32 5.96
CA HIS A 171 -8.48 12.04 6.92
C HIS A 171 -9.96 11.76 6.65
N VAL A 172 -10.78 11.83 7.69
CA VAL A 172 -12.26 11.75 7.62
C VAL A 172 -12.88 12.73 8.62
N ASN A 173 -14.19 12.93 8.56
CA ASN A 173 -14.92 13.86 9.44
C ASN A 173 -14.35 15.28 9.42
N THR A 174 -13.84 15.73 8.27
CA THR A 174 -13.33 17.09 8.07
C THR A 174 -14.38 18.02 7.45
N GLY A 175 -15.48 17.46 6.93
CA GLY A 175 -16.48 18.19 6.16
C GLY A 175 -16.11 18.32 4.68
N ALA A 176 -15.12 17.55 4.23
CA ALA A 176 -14.72 17.53 2.83
C ALA A 176 -15.84 16.99 1.94
N ASP A 177 -16.11 17.68 0.84
CA ASP A 177 -17.06 17.25 -0.17
C ASP A 177 -16.42 16.19 -1.09
N LEU A 178 -16.95 14.98 -1.03
CA LEU A 178 -16.53 13.81 -1.80
C LEU A 178 -17.42 13.57 -3.03
N SER A 179 -18.36 14.46 -3.34
CA SER A 179 -19.36 14.25 -4.42
C SER A 179 -18.73 13.98 -5.78
N ALA A 180 -17.58 14.59 -6.08
CA ALA A 180 -16.84 14.37 -7.33
C ALA A 180 -16.24 12.95 -7.45
N HIS A 181 -16.08 12.26 -6.33
CA HIS A 181 -15.49 10.92 -6.26
C HIS A 181 -16.49 9.84 -5.86
N TYR A 182 -17.69 10.23 -5.46
CA TYR A 182 -18.71 9.32 -4.99
C TYR A 182 -19.25 8.48 -6.15
N VAL A 183 -19.39 7.18 -5.87
CA VAL A 183 -19.89 6.19 -6.81
C VAL A 183 -21.16 5.59 -6.23
N GLY A 184 -22.31 6.01 -6.75
CA GLY A 184 -23.62 5.55 -6.30
C GLY A 184 -24.74 6.41 -6.86
N GLN A 185 -25.93 6.32 -6.25
CA GLN A 185 -27.15 6.96 -6.75
C GLN A 185 -27.72 8.03 -5.81
N ARG A 186 -27.07 8.31 -4.66
CA ARG A 186 -27.52 9.37 -3.74
C ARG A 186 -27.50 10.73 -4.42
N THR A 187 -28.55 11.51 -4.18
CA THR A 187 -28.65 12.91 -4.64
C THR A 187 -28.20 13.85 -3.52
N GLY A 188 -27.52 14.93 -3.89
CA GLY A 188 -27.02 15.95 -2.95
C GLY A 188 -25.55 15.75 -2.57
N PRO A 189 -25.03 16.61 -1.68
CA PRO A 189 -23.62 16.58 -1.31
C PRO A 189 -23.27 15.33 -0.50
N VAL A 190 -22.14 14.73 -0.82
CA VAL A 190 -21.57 13.58 -0.11
C VAL A 190 -20.33 14.04 0.64
N TYR A 191 -20.29 13.81 1.95
CA TYR A 191 -19.17 14.25 2.78
C TYR A 191 -18.32 13.06 3.27
N ASP A 192 -17.11 13.36 3.74
CA ASP A 192 -16.18 12.42 4.36
C ASP A 192 -16.61 11.93 5.76
N THR A 193 -17.91 11.75 5.98
CA THR A 193 -18.47 11.37 7.28
C THR A 193 -18.22 9.88 7.59
N VAL A 194 -17.62 9.61 8.74
CA VAL A 194 -17.50 8.30 9.37
C VAL A 194 -18.06 8.37 10.78
N ARG A 195 -19.08 7.55 11.05
CA ARG A 195 -19.74 7.39 12.36
C ARG A 195 -20.40 6.02 12.39
N ASP A 196 -20.86 5.57 13.54
CA ASP A 196 -21.59 4.30 13.65
C ASP A 196 -22.68 4.15 12.57
N GLY A 197 -22.61 3.04 11.82
CA GLY A 197 -23.48 2.71 10.70
C GLY A 197 -23.14 3.41 9.38
N VAL A 198 -22.13 4.27 9.34
CA VAL A 198 -21.68 5.02 8.15
C VAL A 198 -20.17 4.93 8.01
N ALA A 199 -19.72 4.18 7.01
CA ALA A 199 -18.33 3.96 6.69
C ALA A 199 -17.97 4.60 5.33
N ILE A 200 -16.70 4.56 4.95
CA ILE A 200 -16.20 4.95 3.63
C ILE A 200 -15.33 3.83 3.08
N ALA A 201 -15.42 3.54 1.78
CA ALA A 201 -14.59 2.54 1.13
C ALA A 201 -14.17 2.97 -0.27
N HIS A 202 -13.12 2.35 -0.79
CA HIS A 202 -12.79 2.49 -2.21
C HIS A 202 -13.75 1.66 -3.08
N ASP A 203 -14.03 2.13 -4.30
CA ASP A 203 -14.82 1.38 -5.28
C ASP A 203 -14.04 0.21 -5.87
N TRP A 204 -14.54 -0.99 -5.64
CA TRP A 204 -14.07 -2.26 -6.21
C TRP A 204 -15.15 -2.91 -7.08
N GLY A 205 -16.09 -2.11 -7.61
CA GLY A 205 -17.23 -2.59 -8.38
C GLY A 205 -16.86 -3.40 -9.62
N ASN A 206 -15.67 -3.18 -10.20
CA ASN A 206 -15.13 -3.95 -11.31
C ASN A 206 -14.78 -5.41 -10.96
N TYR A 207 -14.46 -5.69 -9.70
CA TYR A 207 -14.18 -7.04 -9.22
C TYR A 207 -15.42 -7.71 -8.62
N MET A 208 -16.21 -6.96 -7.84
CA MET A 208 -17.23 -7.55 -6.97
C MET A 208 -18.66 -7.22 -7.37
N GLY A 209 -18.92 -6.09 -8.03
CA GLY A 209 -20.29 -5.62 -8.31
C GLY A 209 -21.13 -5.54 -7.03
N ALA A 210 -22.33 -6.14 -7.02
CA ALA A 210 -23.16 -6.25 -5.81
C ALA A 210 -22.72 -7.40 -4.87
N ALA A 211 -21.56 -8.02 -5.11
CA ALA A 211 -21.06 -9.20 -4.41
C ALA A 211 -22.11 -10.34 -4.39
N TRP A 212 -22.40 -10.92 -3.22
CA TRP A 212 -23.43 -11.95 -3.05
C TRP A 212 -24.86 -11.38 -2.92
N PHE A 213 -25.06 -10.07 -2.96
CA PHE A 213 -26.40 -9.46 -2.97
C PHE A 213 -27.05 -9.44 -4.36
N ARG A 214 -26.36 -9.94 -5.39
CA ARG A 214 -26.92 -10.02 -6.75
C ARG A 214 -28.13 -10.94 -6.76
N ASP A 215 -29.17 -10.58 -7.52
CA ASP A 215 -30.39 -11.39 -7.67
C ASP A 215 -30.06 -12.81 -8.16
N ALA A 216 -29.08 -12.92 -9.08
CA ALA A 216 -28.58 -14.20 -9.59
C ALA A 216 -27.91 -15.09 -8.52
N LEU A 217 -27.53 -14.52 -7.38
CA LEU A 217 -26.88 -15.19 -6.25
C LEU A 217 -27.78 -15.20 -5.00
N HIS A 218 -29.07 -14.86 -5.11
CA HIS A 218 -30.02 -14.83 -4.01
C HIS A 218 -30.04 -16.13 -3.19
N GLY A 219 -29.91 -17.29 -3.81
CA GLY A 219 -29.81 -18.57 -3.09
C GLY A 219 -28.59 -18.65 -2.15
N THR A 220 -27.45 -18.10 -2.59
CA THR A 220 -26.23 -18.01 -1.76
C THR A 220 -26.40 -17.00 -0.64
N GLN A 221 -26.97 -15.83 -0.93
CA GLN A 221 -27.31 -14.83 0.09
C GLN A 221 -28.25 -15.41 1.15
N ALA A 222 -29.35 -16.05 0.75
CA ALA A 222 -30.34 -16.62 1.65
C ALA A 222 -29.73 -17.73 2.54
N GLU A 223 -28.84 -18.56 1.99
CA GLU A 223 -28.12 -19.57 2.75
C GLU A 223 -27.20 -18.93 3.79
N PHE A 224 -26.37 -17.97 3.41
CA PHE A 224 -25.43 -17.32 4.33
C PHE A 224 -26.16 -16.45 5.36
N CYS A 225 -27.13 -15.66 4.94
CA CYS A 225 -27.87 -14.74 5.80
C CYS A 225 -29.10 -15.35 6.46
N ALA A 226 -29.25 -16.67 6.51
CA ALA A 226 -30.42 -17.32 7.11
C ALA A 226 -30.67 -16.84 8.55
N GLY A 227 -31.78 -16.12 8.77
CA GLY A 227 -32.15 -15.54 10.07
C GLY A 227 -31.37 -14.28 10.47
N LEU A 228 -30.61 -13.70 9.55
CA LEU A 228 -29.74 -12.54 9.77
C LEU A 228 -30.20 -11.33 8.94
N PRO A 229 -30.02 -10.09 9.43
CA PRO A 229 -30.39 -8.86 8.71
C PRO A 229 -29.91 -8.77 7.26
N CYS A 230 -28.73 -9.31 6.93
CA CYS A 230 -28.19 -9.27 5.56
C CYS A 230 -29.06 -10.00 4.52
N ALA A 231 -30.02 -10.83 4.93
CA ALA A 231 -30.98 -11.48 4.02
C ALA A 231 -31.97 -10.50 3.40
N SER A 232 -32.16 -9.33 4.03
CA SER A 232 -33.08 -8.29 3.56
C SER A 232 -32.43 -7.26 2.63
N VAL A 233 -31.11 -7.33 2.42
CA VAL A 233 -30.37 -6.42 1.55
C VAL A 233 -30.70 -6.75 0.10
N SER A 234 -31.23 -5.76 -0.63
CA SER A 234 -31.53 -5.88 -2.07
C SER A 234 -30.26 -5.79 -2.92
N GLU A 235 -30.30 -6.22 -4.19
CA GLU A 235 -29.17 -5.99 -5.12
C GLU A 235 -28.85 -4.49 -5.25
N ALA A 236 -29.87 -3.63 -5.24
CA ALA A 236 -29.69 -2.18 -5.29
C ALA A 236 -28.92 -1.63 -4.07
N ASP A 237 -29.32 -2.04 -2.86
CA ASP A 237 -28.59 -1.68 -1.63
C ASP A 237 -27.20 -2.32 -1.58
N GLY A 238 -27.06 -3.53 -2.10
CA GLY A 238 -25.79 -4.22 -2.28
C GLY A 238 -24.84 -3.40 -3.14
N LEU A 239 -25.28 -2.91 -4.30
CA LEU A 239 -24.48 -2.05 -5.18
C LEU A 239 -24.15 -0.69 -4.55
N GLU A 240 -25.10 -0.11 -3.84
CA GLU A 240 -24.98 1.24 -3.27
C GLU A 240 -24.06 1.29 -2.04
N PHE A 241 -24.12 0.28 -1.16
CA PHE A 241 -23.51 0.40 0.17
C PHE A 241 -22.50 -0.68 0.55
N TYR A 242 -22.49 -1.86 -0.09
CA TYR A 242 -21.79 -3.03 0.50
C TYR A 242 -20.92 -3.82 -0.48
N GLY A 243 -21.49 -4.27 -1.59
CA GLY A 243 -20.87 -5.22 -2.51
C GLY A 243 -19.65 -4.66 -3.25
N ARG A 244 -19.67 -3.36 -3.55
CA ARG A 244 -18.57 -2.67 -4.24
C ARG A 244 -17.51 -2.15 -3.28
N ALA A 245 -17.71 -2.26 -1.97
CA ALA A 245 -16.78 -1.74 -1.00
C ALA A 245 -15.49 -2.57 -1.01
N GLY A 246 -14.36 -1.90 -1.28
CA GLY A 246 -13.03 -2.47 -1.18
C GLY A 246 -12.06 -1.62 -0.33
N PRO A 247 -10.86 -2.13 -0.04
CA PRO A 247 -9.88 -1.42 0.76
C PRO A 247 -9.41 -0.11 0.09
N PRO A 248 -9.10 0.93 0.88
CA PRO A 248 -9.23 0.95 2.34
C PRO A 248 -10.67 1.02 2.82
N TYR A 249 -10.98 0.25 3.87
CA TYR A 249 -12.26 0.31 4.57
C TYR A 249 -12.14 1.21 5.79
N ILE A 250 -12.85 2.34 5.81
CA ILE A 250 -12.78 3.33 6.89
C ILE A 250 -14.06 3.31 7.72
N MET A 251 -13.98 2.95 8.99
CA MET A 251 -15.13 2.86 9.89
C MET A 251 -14.76 3.19 11.34
N THR A 252 -15.77 3.36 12.20
CA THR A 252 -15.54 3.54 13.64
C THR A 252 -15.03 2.25 14.29
N LYS A 253 -14.37 2.38 15.45
CA LYS A 253 -13.97 1.20 16.22
C LYS A 253 -15.21 0.41 16.67
N SER A 254 -16.27 1.12 17.07
CA SER A 254 -17.55 0.52 17.46
C SER A 254 -18.17 -0.36 16.36
N ASP A 255 -18.23 0.14 15.12
CA ASP A 255 -18.62 -0.69 13.96
C ASP A 255 -17.67 -1.87 13.76
N GLY A 256 -16.35 -1.60 13.87
CA GLY A 256 -15.27 -2.57 13.86
C GLY A 256 -15.50 -3.79 14.76
N GLU A 257 -15.81 -3.54 16.02
CA GLU A 257 -15.99 -4.57 17.05
C GLU A 257 -17.29 -5.36 16.86
N ARG A 258 -18.34 -4.71 16.33
CA ARG A 258 -19.63 -5.38 16.03
C ARG A 258 -19.51 -6.31 14.83
N PHE A 259 -18.85 -5.88 13.74
CA PHE A 259 -18.84 -6.60 12.47
C PHE A 259 -17.87 -7.78 12.40
N VAL A 260 -16.78 -7.75 13.18
CA VAL A 260 -15.63 -8.61 12.94
C VAL A 260 -15.91 -10.11 13.17
N ASN A 261 -16.87 -10.44 14.05
CA ASN A 261 -17.26 -11.84 14.28
C ASN A 261 -18.00 -12.40 13.07
N ASP A 262 -18.97 -11.66 12.53
CA ASP A 262 -19.70 -12.07 11.34
C ASP A 262 -18.79 -12.12 10.11
N TYR A 263 -17.79 -11.25 10.03
CA TYR A 263 -16.77 -11.32 8.99
C TYR A 263 -15.99 -12.64 9.04
N CYS A 264 -15.54 -13.05 10.23
CA CYS A 264 -14.88 -14.35 10.45
C CYS A 264 -15.81 -15.54 10.10
N ASP A 265 -17.07 -15.46 10.51
CA ASP A 265 -18.02 -16.57 10.33
C ASP A 265 -18.44 -16.71 8.86
N PHE A 266 -18.71 -15.60 8.17
CA PHE A 266 -19.05 -15.60 6.75
C PHE A 266 -17.89 -16.09 5.89
N VAL A 267 -16.63 -15.72 6.18
CA VAL A 267 -15.49 -16.21 5.38
C VAL A 267 -15.35 -17.73 5.50
N VAL A 268 -15.50 -18.31 6.69
CA VAL A 268 -15.44 -19.78 6.89
C VAL A 268 -16.57 -20.49 6.14
N ARG A 269 -17.80 -20.00 6.28
CA ARG A 269 -18.98 -20.59 5.62
C ARG A 269 -18.86 -20.51 4.11
N ALA A 270 -18.42 -19.36 3.60
CA ALA A 270 -18.28 -19.17 2.19
C ALA A 270 -17.11 -19.93 1.60
N ARG A 271 -16.00 -20.07 2.33
CA ARG A 271 -14.84 -20.84 1.89
C ARG A 271 -15.17 -22.33 1.76
N LYS A 272 -16.00 -22.86 2.66
CA LYS A 272 -16.55 -24.22 2.55
C LYS A 272 -17.38 -24.43 1.27
N LYS A 273 -18.17 -23.43 0.88
CA LYS A 273 -19.02 -23.50 -0.33
C LYS A 273 -18.23 -23.25 -1.62
N PHE A 274 -17.21 -22.39 -1.55
CA PHE A 274 -16.41 -21.94 -2.67
C PHE A 274 -14.90 -22.19 -2.43
N PRO A 275 -14.47 -23.47 -2.34
CA PRO A 275 -13.11 -23.85 -1.96
C PRO A 275 -12.03 -23.52 -3.02
N ASP A 276 -12.40 -23.02 -4.18
CA ASP A 276 -11.44 -22.62 -5.22
C ASP A 276 -11.43 -21.10 -5.47
N GLN A 277 -12.34 -20.35 -4.85
CA GLN A 277 -12.41 -18.91 -5.02
C GLN A 277 -11.46 -18.19 -4.07
N TRP A 278 -10.58 -17.35 -4.63
CA TRP A 278 -9.57 -16.65 -3.86
C TRP A 278 -10.09 -15.38 -3.15
N MET A 279 -11.14 -14.72 -3.68
CA MET A 279 -11.73 -13.49 -3.12
C MET A 279 -12.86 -13.72 -2.11
N VAL A 280 -13.10 -14.95 -1.66
CA VAL A 280 -14.22 -15.28 -0.74
C VAL A 280 -14.28 -14.35 0.47
N GLU A 281 -13.12 -14.02 1.01
CA GLU A 281 -12.99 -13.12 2.15
C GLU A 281 -13.57 -11.72 1.88
N MET A 282 -13.36 -11.14 0.70
CA MET A 282 -13.90 -9.82 0.36
C MET A 282 -15.43 -9.84 0.24
N TYR A 283 -16.00 -10.92 -0.31
CA TYR A 283 -17.45 -11.08 -0.40
C TYR A 283 -18.08 -11.30 0.99
N ALA A 284 -17.36 -12.00 1.88
CA ALA A 284 -17.77 -12.18 3.27
C ALA A 284 -17.77 -10.86 4.05
N TYR A 285 -16.82 -9.96 3.77
CA TYR A 285 -16.82 -8.60 4.31
C TYR A 285 -18.12 -7.87 3.96
N SER A 286 -18.55 -7.90 2.68
CA SER A 286 -19.78 -7.24 2.24
C SER A 286 -21.02 -7.78 2.95
N LEU A 287 -21.10 -9.09 3.21
CA LEU A 287 -22.19 -9.67 4.00
C LEU A 287 -22.17 -9.20 5.45
N ALA A 288 -21.00 -9.17 6.10
CA ALA A 288 -20.86 -8.68 7.47
C ALA A 288 -21.28 -7.21 7.59
N ALA A 289 -20.81 -6.35 6.67
CA ALA A 289 -21.22 -4.95 6.62
C ALA A 289 -22.74 -4.79 6.43
N GLY A 290 -23.32 -5.55 5.49
CA GLY A 290 -24.77 -5.60 5.28
C GLY A 290 -25.53 -6.12 6.50
N ASN A 291 -24.96 -7.05 7.27
CA ASN A 291 -25.61 -7.63 8.44
C ASN A 291 -25.71 -6.65 9.61
N HIS A 292 -24.72 -5.78 9.75
CA HIS A 292 -24.68 -4.75 10.78
C HIS A 292 -25.21 -3.39 10.31
N GLY A 293 -25.65 -3.28 9.07
CA GLY A 293 -26.14 -2.02 8.49
C GLY A 293 -25.06 -0.94 8.41
N ILE A 294 -23.80 -1.33 8.25
CA ILE A 294 -22.64 -0.43 8.13
C ILE A 294 -22.55 0.02 6.67
N LYS A 295 -23.22 1.12 6.34
CA LYS A 295 -23.35 1.59 4.95
C LYS A 295 -22.09 2.33 4.51
N HIS A 296 -21.41 1.85 3.48
CA HIS A 296 -20.25 2.55 2.93
C HIS A 296 -20.69 3.68 1.99
N THR A 297 -20.11 4.87 2.18
CA THR A 297 -19.94 5.85 1.12
C THR A 297 -18.79 5.37 0.25
N ILE A 298 -19.12 4.88 -0.95
CA ILE A 298 -18.15 4.28 -1.86
C ILE A 298 -17.57 5.36 -2.78
N VAL A 299 -16.24 5.48 -2.83
CA VAL A 299 -15.54 6.54 -3.57
C VAL A 299 -14.37 6.00 -4.41
N ASN A 300 -14.07 6.65 -5.51
CA ASN A 300 -13.09 6.16 -6.49
C ASN A 300 -11.66 6.72 -6.34
N HIS A 301 -11.36 7.48 -5.29
CA HIS A 301 -10.07 8.16 -5.12
C HIS A 301 -9.25 7.69 -3.91
N LEU A 302 -9.77 6.76 -3.10
CA LEU A 302 -9.08 6.34 -1.87
C LEU A 302 -7.96 5.33 -2.09
N GLY A 303 -7.98 4.57 -3.18
CA GLY A 303 -7.10 3.42 -3.35
C GLY A 303 -7.00 2.90 -4.77
N GLY A 304 -6.77 3.77 -5.75
CA GLY A 304 -6.85 3.40 -7.18
C GLY A 304 -6.05 2.14 -7.50
N ASN A 305 -6.70 1.13 -8.09
CA ASN A 305 -6.12 -0.20 -8.32
C ASN A 305 -5.61 -0.36 -9.76
N TRP A 306 -6.45 -0.12 -10.77
CA TRP A 306 -6.06 -0.29 -12.17
C TRP A 306 -6.81 0.63 -13.15
N PRO A 307 -6.10 1.45 -13.95
CA PRO A 307 -6.73 2.42 -14.84
C PRO A 307 -7.57 1.81 -15.96
N GLY A 308 -7.33 0.55 -16.34
CA GLY A 308 -8.11 -0.12 -17.39
C GLY A 308 -9.44 -0.73 -16.92
N GLY A 309 -9.69 -0.76 -15.61
CA GLY A 309 -10.85 -1.45 -15.03
C GLY A 309 -11.71 -0.59 -14.11
N GLU A 310 -11.29 0.63 -13.80
CA GLU A 310 -12.03 1.56 -12.91
C GLU A 310 -12.75 2.64 -13.71
N PRO A 311 -13.72 3.36 -13.09
CA PRO A 311 -14.32 4.55 -13.69
C PRO A 311 -13.24 5.52 -14.16
N LEU A 312 -13.45 6.16 -15.32
CA LEU A 312 -12.44 7.02 -15.92
C LEU A 312 -11.99 8.11 -14.95
N GLU A 313 -12.93 8.67 -14.19
CA GLU A 313 -12.74 9.73 -13.21
C GLU A 313 -11.77 9.34 -12.08
N ALA A 314 -11.67 8.05 -11.74
CA ALA A 314 -10.74 7.54 -10.73
C ALA A 314 -9.27 7.72 -11.13
N TRP A 315 -9.02 7.77 -12.45
CA TRP A 315 -7.72 7.89 -13.06
C TRP A 315 -7.63 9.11 -13.97
N ASP A 316 -8.33 10.22 -13.66
CA ASP A 316 -8.21 11.47 -14.42
C ASP A 316 -7.31 12.49 -13.74
N PHE A 317 -6.10 12.05 -13.37
CA PHE A 317 -5.21 12.86 -12.53
C PHE A 317 -3.81 13.06 -13.11
N ALA A 318 -3.32 12.22 -14.04
CA ALA A 318 -2.00 12.37 -14.64
C ALA A 318 -2.09 12.96 -16.06
N PRO A 319 -2.18 14.29 -16.23
CA PRO A 319 -2.30 14.91 -17.54
C PRO A 319 -1.02 14.72 -18.36
N ALA A 320 -1.12 14.80 -19.69
CA ALA A 320 0.02 14.70 -20.58
C ALA A 320 1.10 15.80 -20.36
N SER A 321 0.71 16.92 -19.74
CA SER A 321 1.56 18.06 -19.44
C SER A 321 2.36 17.94 -18.14
N ILE A 322 2.13 16.91 -17.32
CA ILE A 322 2.91 16.69 -16.11
C ILE A 322 4.38 16.41 -16.48
N ALA A 323 5.31 16.81 -15.60
CA ALA A 323 6.72 16.45 -15.74
C ALA A 323 6.87 14.92 -15.87
N ASN A 324 7.85 14.46 -16.64
CA ASN A 324 8.03 13.03 -16.90
C ASN A 324 8.26 12.28 -15.57
N PRO A 325 7.35 11.40 -15.13
CA PRO A 325 7.48 10.69 -13.86
C PRO A 325 8.65 9.70 -13.85
N CYS A 326 9.16 9.33 -15.02
CA CYS A 326 10.24 8.37 -15.22
C CYS A 326 11.62 9.02 -15.35
N ASP A 327 11.71 10.36 -15.36
CA ASP A 327 13.01 11.05 -15.26
C ASP A 327 13.65 10.79 -13.89
N ASP A 328 14.97 10.89 -13.82
CA ASP A 328 15.69 10.79 -12.54
C ASP A 328 15.25 11.89 -11.57
N GLY A 329 15.23 11.58 -10.27
CA GLY A 329 14.83 12.50 -9.20
C GLY A 329 13.58 12.05 -8.44
N ASP A 330 12.91 13.02 -7.81
CA ASP A 330 11.77 12.77 -6.93
C ASP A 330 10.55 12.20 -7.68
N VAL A 331 9.63 11.62 -6.92
CA VAL A 331 8.32 11.20 -7.42
C VAL A 331 7.53 12.44 -7.87
N VAL A 332 7.08 12.41 -9.13
CA VAL A 332 6.27 13.48 -9.71
C VAL A 332 4.80 13.22 -9.36
N LEU A 333 4.27 13.96 -8.38
CA LEU A 333 2.88 13.85 -7.96
C LEU A 333 1.95 14.68 -8.87
N PRO A 334 0.82 14.10 -9.31
CA PRO A 334 -0.20 14.83 -10.03
C PRO A 334 -0.96 15.81 -9.12
N PRO A 335 -1.55 16.89 -9.66
CA PRO A 335 -2.26 17.89 -8.87
C PRO A 335 -3.44 17.32 -8.06
N THR A 336 -4.10 16.29 -8.60
CA THR A 336 -5.29 15.64 -8.04
C THR A 336 -5.07 14.14 -7.84
N ALA A 337 -3.88 13.77 -7.35
CA ALA A 337 -3.55 12.37 -7.07
C ALA A 337 -4.60 11.71 -6.14
N PRO A 338 -4.89 10.40 -6.32
CA PRO A 338 -5.72 9.67 -5.36
C PRO A 338 -5.01 9.63 -4.00
N THR A 339 -5.76 9.37 -2.94
CA THR A 339 -5.20 9.29 -1.58
C THR A 339 -4.15 8.19 -1.47
N ALA A 340 -4.41 7.06 -2.11
CA ALA A 340 -3.49 5.93 -2.17
C ALA A 340 -3.58 5.22 -3.52
N LEU A 341 -2.56 4.41 -3.82
CA LEU A 341 -2.56 3.45 -4.92
C LEU A 341 -2.45 2.04 -4.36
N HIS A 342 -3.27 1.14 -4.88
CA HIS A 342 -3.16 -0.29 -4.64
C HIS A 342 -2.33 -0.93 -5.76
N TYR A 343 -1.15 -1.46 -5.46
CA TYR A 343 -0.26 -2.02 -6.48
C TYR A 343 -0.36 -3.55 -6.59
N CYS A 344 -1.59 -4.06 -6.59
CA CYS A 344 -1.86 -5.49 -6.79
C CYS A 344 -1.72 -5.95 -8.26
N GLN A 345 -1.83 -5.01 -9.21
CA GLN A 345 -1.71 -5.26 -10.65
C GLN A 345 -0.31 -4.96 -11.19
N ARG A 346 -0.07 -5.34 -12.46
CA ARG A 346 1.13 -4.95 -13.21
C ARG A 346 0.91 -3.59 -13.87
N PHE A 347 1.90 -2.70 -13.76
CA PHE A 347 1.87 -1.39 -14.42
C PHE A 347 3.06 -1.25 -15.37
N GLY A 348 2.81 -0.87 -16.63
CA GLY A 348 3.88 -0.65 -17.59
C GLY A 348 3.39 -0.21 -18.96
N LEU A 349 4.33 0.15 -19.83
CA LEU A 349 4.01 0.66 -21.16
C LEU A 349 3.32 -0.38 -22.04
N LEU A 350 3.86 -1.60 -22.12
CA LEU A 350 3.40 -2.62 -23.06
C LEU A 350 2.19 -3.39 -22.51
N GLU A 351 1.34 -3.89 -23.40
CA GLU A 351 0.22 -4.77 -23.04
C GLU A 351 0.67 -6.19 -22.75
N ASP A 352 1.64 -6.68 -23.51
CA ASP A 352 2.31 -7.93 -23.23
C ASP A 352 3.13 -7.75 -21.95
N GLN A 353 2.61 -8.30 -20.85
CA GLN A 353 3.15 -8.11 -19.51
C GLN A 353 4.47 -8.85 -19.28
N ASP A 354 4.92 -9.65 -20.24
CA ASP A 354 6.19 -10.36 -20.20
C ASP A 354 7.25 -9.66 -21.09
N LYS A 355 6.90 -8.51 -21.69
CA LYS A 355 7.80 -7.68 -22.50
C LYS A 355 7.96 -6.29 -21.91
N GLY A 356 9.20 -5.81 -21.89
CA GLY A 356 9.50 -4.46 -21.41
C GLY A 356 9.43 -4.38 -19.88
N PHE A 357 9.46 -3.16 -19.36
CA PHE A 357 9.41 -2.94 -17.90
C PHE A 357 7.96 -2.91 -17.42
N HIS A 358 7.67 -3.73 -16.41
CA HIS A 358 6.45 -3.66 -15.61
C HIS A 358 6.78 -3.63 -14.14
N PHE A 359 6.23 -2.67 -13.41
CA PHE A 359 6.25 -2.72 -11.95
C PHE A 359 5.28 -3.80 -11.49
N TYR A 360 5.78 -4.81 -10.76
CA TYR A 360 4.96 -5.86 -10.18
C TYR A 360 5.60 -6.42 -8.91
N LYS A 361 4.82 -6.46 -7.82
CA LYS A 361 5.31 -6.89 -6.50
C LYS A 361 5.84 -8.33 -6.48
N TYR A 362 5.25 -9.23 -7.27
CA TYR A 362 5.67 -10.63 -7.30
C TYR A 362 6.89 -10.89 -8.20
N SER A 363 7.31 -9.91 -9.01
CA SER A 363 8.57 -9.98 -9.77
C SER A 363 9.79 -9.60 -8.94
N MET A 364 9.59 -9.19 -7.68
CA MET A 364 10.67 -8.75 -6.80
C MET A 364 11.34 -9.97 -6.14
N PRO A 365 12.68 -10.02 -6.08
CA PRO A 365 13.39 -11.02 -5.29
C PRO A 365 13.06 -10.94 -3.79
N LYS A 366 13.07 -12.07 -3.09
CA LYS A 366 12.78 -12.12 -1.64
C LYS A 366 13.89 -11.50 -0.79
N ASP A 367 15.12 -11.49 -1.31
CA ASP A 367 16.33 -10.96 -0.66
C ASP A 367 16.50 -9.43 -0.84
N LEU A 368 15.52 -8.73 -1.42
CA LEU A 368 15.62 -7.30 -1.75
C LEU A 368 15.91 -6.40 -0.53
N MET A 369 15.48 -6.82 0.66
CA MET A 369 15.70 -6.08 1.92
C MET A 369 17.10 -6.30 2.52
N GLU A 370 17.92 -7.19 1.97
CA GLU A 370 19.26 -7.47 2.48
C GLU A 370 20.23 -6.32 2.16
N CYS A 371 21.25 -6.13 3.01
CA CYS A 371 22.16 -4.99 2.91
C CYS A 371 22.94 -4.95 1.60
N ASN A 372 23.27 -6.10 1.03
CA ASN A 372 24.04 -6.22 -0.21
C ASN A 372 23.18 -6.27 -1.48
N ALA A 373 21.87 -6.41 -1.34
CA ALA A 373 20.93 -6.41 -2.47
C ALA A 373 20.88 -5.01 -3.12
N MET A 374 20.80 -4.98 -4.45
CA MET A 374 20.62 -3.75 -5.23
C MET A 374 19.26 -3.10 -4.94
N LEU A 375 19.12 -1.83 -5.34
CA LEU A 375 17.84 -1.14 -5.48
C LEU A 375 17.21 -1.46 -6.86
N LEU A 376 15.92 -1.18 -7.01
CA LEU A 376 15.21 -1.31 -8.28
C LEU A 376 15.84 -0.38 -9.31
N ALA A 377 16.06 -0.87 -10.53
CA ALA A 377 16.29 0.00 -11.67
C ALA A 377 14.99 0.75 -11.97
N LEU A 378 15.08 2.04 -12.28
CA LEU A 378 13.93 2.82 -12.68
C LEU A 378 13.50 2.46 -14.13
N PRO A 379 12.21 2.62 -14.47
CA PRO A 379 11.79 2.51 -15.87
C PRO A 379 12.53 3.53 -16.73
N PRO A 380 12.87 3.21 -17.99
CA PRO A 380 13.51 4.19 -18.87
C PRO A 380 12.66 5.46 -19.02
N PRO A 381 13.26 6.67 -18.98
CA PRO A 381 12.53 7.92 -19.17
C PRO A 381 11.69 7.97 -20.45
N SER A 382 12.14 7.26 -21.49
CA SER A 382 11.43 7.22 -22.78
C SER A 382 10.02 6.62 -22.66
N GLN A 383 9.75 5.73 -21.68
CA GLN A 383 8.46 5.07 -21.55
C GLN A 383 7.29 6.06 -21.48
N TRP A 384 7.49 7.20 -20.81
CA TRP A 384 6.49 8.26 -20.74
C TRP A 384 6.17 8.86 -22.11
N SER A 385 7.20 9.20 -22.87
CA SER A 385 7.04 9.74 -24.23
C SER A 385 6.58 8.70 -25.24
N ASP A 386 6.94 7.43 -25.02
CA ASP A 386 6.64 6.32 -25.92
C ASP A 386 5.17 5.92 -25.86
N VAL A 387 4.41 6.28 -24.80
CA VAL A 387 2.94 6.11 -24.78
C VAL A 387 2.29 6.67 -26.04
N ASN A 388 2.65 7.89 -26.43
CA ASN A 388 2.09 8.55 -27.60
C ASN A 388 2.61 7.98 -28.94
N ARG A 389 3.76 7.28 -28.92
CA ARG A 389 4.35 6.64 -30.10
C ARG A 389 3.80 5.23 -30.33
N THR A 390 3.57 4.49 -29.24
CA THR A 390 3.11 3.10 -29.26
C THR A 390 1.61 3.01 -29.51
N TYR A 391 0.82 3.95 -28.99
CA TYR A 391 -0.64 3.89 -29.07
C TYR A 391 -1.21 5.08 -29.83
N SER A 392 -2.05 4.80 -30.83
CA SER A 392 -2.77 5.81 -31.62
C SER A 392 -4.14 6.15 -31.04
N ASP A 393 -4.77 5.21 -30.32
CA ASP A 393 -6.06 5.38 -29.66
C ASP A 393 -5.94 6.24 -28.39
N GLU A 394 -6.77 7.28 -28.27
CA GLU A 394 -6.68 8.23 -27.15
C GLU A 394 -7.05 7.60 -25.81
N GLY A 395 -8.08 6.75 -25.77
CA GLY A 395 -8.48 6.05 -24.56
C GLY A 395 -7.36 5.16 -24.03
N LYS A 396 -6.69 4.43 -24.93
CA LYS A 396 -5.54 3.59 -24.62
C LYS A 396 -4.31 4.38 -24.21
N ARG A 397 -4.01 5.49 -24.90
CA ARG A 397 -2.94 6.42 -24.50
C ARG A 397 -3.17 6.91 -23.07
N ARG A 398 -4.40 7.26 -22.72
CA ARG A 398 -4.76 7.70 -21.37
C ARG A 398 -4.52 6.60 -20.34
N VAL A 399 -5.01 5.37 -20.56
CA VAL A 399 -4.78 4.26 -19.63
C VAL A 399 -3.28 3.99 -19.45
N LYS A 400 -2.54 3.88 -20.56
CA LYS A 400 -1.10 3.58 -20.52
C LYS A 400 -0.25 4.71 -19.94
N ARG A 401 -0.68 5.96 -20.06
CA ARG A 401 -0.07 7.10 -19.36
C ARG A 401 -0.13 6.90 -17.84
N HIS A 402 -1.28 6.49 -17.31
CA HIS A 402 -1.44 6.24 -15.88
C HIS A 402 -0.66 5.00 -15.42
N GLU A 403 -0.64 3.93 -16.22
CA GLU A 403 0.19 2.75 -15.90
C GLU A 403 1.69 3.10 -15.87
N VAL A 404 2.20 3.85 -16.86
CA VAL A 404 3.60 4.28 -16.86
C VAL A 404 3.90 5.22 -15.69
N TRP A 405 3.00 6.17 -15.39
CA TRP A 405 3.16 7.02 -14.22
C TRP A 405 3.20 6.21 -12.91
N ALA A 406 2.31 5.23 -12.74
CA ALA A 406 2.28 4.37 -11.57
C ALA A 406 3.57 3.54 -11.47
N ALA A 407 4.03 2.92 -12.57
CA ALA A 407 5.26 2.14 -12.59
C ALA A 407 6.48 2.95 -12.15
N CYS A 408 6.63 4.18 -12.69
CA CYS A 408 7.74 5.06 -12.36
C CYS A 408 7.66 5.59 -10.92
N SER A 409 6.47 5.98 -10.46
CA SER A 409 6.25 6.47 -9.10
C SER A 409 6.46 5.38 -8.04
N LEU A 410 5.91 4.19 -8.26
CA LEU A 410 6.03 3.06 -7.34
C LEU A 410 7.48 2.57 -7.22
N ALA A 411 8.24 2.51 -8.32
CA ALA A 411 9.65 2.16 -8.30
C ALA A 411 10.48 3.15 -7.45
N LYS A 412 10.21 4.45 -7.62
CA LYS A 412 10.86 5.51 -6.82
C LYS A 412 10.49 5.43 -5.34
N ILE A 413 9.19 5.36 -4.99
CA ILE A 413 8.72 5.25 -3.60
C ILE A 413 9.33 4.02 -2.91
N MET A 414 9.37 2.88 -3.61
CA MET A 414 9.93 1.65 -3.06
C MET A 414 11.46 1.75 -2.89
N ASN A 415 12.17 2.39 -3.81
CA ASN A 415 13.60 2.66 -3.65
C ASN A 415 13.89 3.58 -2.46
N GLU A 416 13.10 4.64 -2.27
CA GLU A 416 13.21 5.52 -1.09
C GLU A 416 13.00 4.71 0.21
N ALA A 417 11.98 3.85 0.25
CA ALA A 417 11.72 2.97 1.39
C ALA A 417 12.86 1.98 1.65
N LEU A 418 13.43 1.38 0.59
CA LEU A 418 14.58 0.49 0.68
C LEU A 418 15.80 1.21 1.24
N VAL A 419 16.10 2.41 0.74
CA VAL A 419 17.20 3.26 1.23
C VAL A 419 17.02 3.53 2.72
N HIS A 420 15.83 3.97 3.15
CA HIS A 420 15.55 4.27 4.56
C HIS A 420 15.64 3.03 5.46
N ALA A 421 15.07 1.90 5.03
CA ALA A 421 15.12 0.65 5.80
C ALA A 421 16.55 0.12 5.92
N LYS A 422 17.32 0.14 4.82
CA LYS A 422 18.71 -0.35 4.81
C LYS A 422 19.64 0.59 5.58
N ALA A 423 19.48 1.91 5.44
CA ALA A 423 20.27 2.89 6.20
C ALA A 423 20.13 2.72 7.72
N LYS A 424 18.92 2.38 8.20
CA LYS A 424 18.68 2.12 9.62
C LYS A 424 19.10 0.71 10.07
N GLY A 425 19.01 -0.28 9.18
CA GLY A 425 19.22 -1.69 9.53
C GLY A 425 20.63 -2.24 9.27
N CYS A 426 21.42 -1.61 8.40
CA CYS A 426 22.68 -2.13 7.92
C CYS A 426 23.88 -1.41 8.54
N LEU A 427 24.48 -2.01 9.58
CA LEU A 427 25.55 -1.41 10.38
C LEU A 427 26.84 -1.11 9.60
N HIS A 428 27.08 -1.81 8.49
CA HIS A 428 28.31 -1.70 7.68
C HIS A 428 28.07 -1.03 6.33
N GLY A 429 26.98 -0.26 6.22
CA GLY A 429 26.52 0.30 4.96
C GLY A 429 25.67 -0.68 4.16
N PHE A 430 25.13 -0.19 3.04
CA PHE A 430 24.24 -0.95 2.16
C PHE A 430 24.51 -0.63 0.69
N ASN A 431 24.11 -1.54 -0.19
CA ASN A 431 24.18 -1.37 -1.62
C ASN A 431 23.05 -0.44 -2.11
N ALA A 432 23.43 0.76 -2.54
CA ALA A 432 22.52 1.77 -3.09
C ALA A 432 22.45 1.76 -4.63
N TYR A 433 23.07 0.80 -5.30
CA TYR A 433 23.07 0.73 -6.76
C TYR A 433 21.67 0.36 -7.29
N GLN A 434 21.11 1.22 -8.13
CA GLN A 434 19.82 1.01 -8.81
C GLN A 434 20.00 0.17 -10.07
N GLY A 435 20.10 -1.14 -9.88
CA GLY A 435 20.49 -2.08 -10.92
C GLY A 435 19.64 -3.34 -11.01
N LEU A 436 18.56 -3.44 -10.23
CA LEU A 436 17.66 -4.59 -10.29
C LEU A 436 16.54 -4.34 -11.34
N PRO A 437 16.63 -4.91 -12.54
CA PRO A 437 15.58 -4.77 -13.54
C PRO A 437 14.31 -5.51 -13.15
N LEU A 438 13.15 -4.95 -13.53
CA LEU A 438 11.83 -5.59 -13.44
C LEU A 438 11.29 -6.02 -14.82
N ASN A 439 12.17 -6.18 -15.81
CA ASN A 439 11.84 -6.58 -17.18
C ASN A 439 12.44 -7.94 -17.59
N GLU A 440 13.01 -8.69 -16.65
CA GLU A 440 13.57 -10.00 -16.91
C GLU A 440 12.47 -11.08 -16.90
N SER A 441 12.51 -11.99 -17.89
CA SER A 441 11.65 -13.18 -17.95
C SER A 441 12.53 -14.42 -18.13
N PRO A 442 12.58 -15.36 -17.15
CA PRO A 442 11.85 -15.30 -15.87
C PRO A 442 12.36 -14.17 -14.97
N ALA A 443 11.53 -13.76 -14.00
CA ALA A 443 11.91 -12.79 -12.98
C ALA A 443 13.15 -13.29 -12.22
N ARG A 444 13.97 -12.36 -11.73
CA ARG A 444 15.18 -12.72 -10.98
C ARG A 444 14.83 -13.33 -9.63
N ASP A 445 15.53 -14.40 -9.28
CA ASP A 445 15.43 -15.01 -7.96
C ASP A 445 16.15 -14.20 -6.87
N SER A 446 17.14 -13.37 -7.25
CA SER A 446 18.01 -12.65 -6.33
C SER A 446 18.29 -11.21 -6.77
N ALA A 447 18.26 -10.30 -5.79
CA ALA A 447 18.59 -8.89 -5.91
C ALA A 447 20.09 -8.59 -5.81
N TYR A 448 20.93 -9.60 -5.61
CA TYR A 448 22.39 -9.41 -5.60
C TYR A 448 22.95 -9.09 -7.00
N PRO A 449 24.05 -8.31 -7.08
CA PRO A 449 24.77 -8.12 -8.34
C PRO A 449 25.22 -9.48 -8.91
N ARG A 450 25.06 -9.68 -10.23
CA ARG A 450 25.65 -10.87 -10.88
C ARG A 450 27.17 -10.72 -10.88
N LYS A 451 27.91 -11.81 -10.65
CA LYS A 451 29.33 -11.83 -11.00
C LYS A 451 29.44 -11.53 -12.49
N ALA A 452 30.28 -10.56 -12.85
CA ALA A 452 30.58 -10.30 -14.25
C ALA A 452 31.04 -11.62 -14.88
N THR A 453 30.28 -12.14 -15.84
CA THR A 453 30.76 -13.25 -16.66
C THR A 453 31.99 -12.72 -17.39
N PRO A 454 33.17 -13.35 -17.29
CA PRO A 454 34.33 -12.92 -18.03
C PRO A 454 33.94 -12.84 -19.50
N THR A 455 34.08 -11.66 -20.10
CA THR A 455 33.96 -11.49 -21.55
C THR A 455 34.99 -12.44 -22.17
N LYS A 456 34.51 -13.46 -22.88
CA LYS A 456 35.36 -14.25 -23.78
C LYS A 456 35.79 -13.29 -24.87
N ASN A 457 36.99 -12.74 -24.74
CA ASN A 457 37.67 -12.05 -25.83
C ASN A 457 38.10 -13.06 -26.90
#